data_AF-A0AAV2QF32-F1
#
_entry.id   AF-A0AAV2QF32-F1
#
_cell.length_a   1.000
_cell.length_b   1.000
_cell.length_c   1.000
_cell.angle_alpha   90.00
_cell.angle_beta   90.00
_cell.angle_gamma   90.00
#
_symmetry.space_group_name_H-M   'P 1'
#
loop_
_entity.id
_entity.type
_entity.pdbx_description
1 polymer ?
#
loop_
_entity_poly.entity_id
_entity_poly.type
_entity_poly.pdbx_seq_one_letter_code
_entity_poly.pdbx_strand_id
1 'polypeptide(L)'
;ELTPVSVAAAMGKEAELRMMDKYSTIDLEHKNSDGRTPLNLAAYVGRASMVQLLGYYGNIDIADDVDMTPTHWAVTKVDSSTLLACLTLCPDLTLKDNRNNTALDIAILVGNTEGQDHIENFLSRPPGGCWVGGEEYPAKGYLFFDCKQMQCMCQGWWRQTGVMDP
;
A
#
# COMPACT_ATOMS: atom_id res chain seq x y z
N GLU A 1 0.18 -22.02 -4.03
CA GLU A 1 -0.86 -22.16 -5.07
C GLU A 1 -1.42 -20.78 -5.43
N LEU A 2 -2.01 -20.57 -6.61
CA LEU A 2 -2.66 -19.30 -6.96
C LEU A 2 -4.14 -19.37 -6.59
N THR A 3 -4.58 -18.51 -5.67
CA THR A 3 -6.00 -18.39 -5.29
C THR A 3 -6.77 -17.59 -6.35
N PRO A 4 -8.10 -17.77 -6.47
CA PRO A 4 -8.93 -16.95 -7.37
C PRO A 4 -8.75 -15.44 -7.16
N VAL A 5 -8.53 -15.06 -5.89
CA VAL A 5 -8.27 -13.69 -5.43
C VAL A 5 -6.95 -13.16 -5.98
N SER A 6 -5.88 -13.97 -5.90
CA SER A 6 -4.55 -13.63 -6.45
C SER A 6 -4.59 -13.42 -7.97
N VAL A 7 -5.42 -14.20 -8.68
CA VAL A 7 -5.63 -14.06 -10.12
C VAL A 7 -6.40 -12.79 -10.44
N ALA A 8 -7.49 -12.52 -9.71
CA ALA A 8 -8.28 -11.31 -9.88
C ALA A 8 -7.45 -10.03 -9.60
N ALA A 9 -6.61 -10.06 -8.58
CA ALA A 9 -5.67 -9.00 -8.23
C ALA A 9 -4.66 -8.71 -9.35
N ALA A 10 -4.04 -9.76 -9.92
CA ALA A 10 -3.10 -9.61 -11.03
C ALA A 10 -3.78 -9.10 -12.31
N MET A 11 -5.01 -9.56 -12.57
CA MET A 11 -5.78 -9.19 -13.77
C MET A 11 -6.47 -7.82 -13.67
N GLY A 12 -6.52 -7.20 -12.48
CA GLY A 12 -7.20 -5.91 -12.30
C GLY A 12 -8.73 -6.01 -12.21
N LYS A 13 -9.26 -7.19 -11.84
CA LYS A 13 -10.70 -7.45 -11.87
C LYS A 13 -11.40 -7.00 -10.59
N GLU A 14 -11.52 -5.69 -10.44
CA GLU A 14 -12.15 -5.06 -9.27
C GLU A 14 -13.54 -5.60 -8.94
N ALA A 15 -14.40 -5.68 -9.96
CA ALA A 15 -15.78 -6.10 -9.80
C ALA A 15 -15.88 -7.55 -9.30
N GLU A 16 -14.97 -8.44 -9.75
CA GLU A 16 -14.94 -9.82 -9.28
C GLU A 16 -14.51 -9.89 -7.80
N LEU A 17 -13.51 -9.11 -7.38
CA LEU A 17 -13.09 -9.04 -5.98
C LEU A 17 -14.19 -8.50 -5.06
N ARG A 18 -14.85 -7.40 -5.46
CA ARG A 18 -15.99 -6.84 -4.70
C ARG A 18 -17.15 -7.82 -4.59
N MET A 19 -17.39 -8.61 -5.63
CA MET A 19 -18.41 -9.65 -5.59
C MET A 19 -17.99 -10.82 -4.69
N MET A 20 -16.74 -11.27 -4.75
CA MET A 20 -16.22 -12.33 -3.88
C MET A 20 -16.34 -11.96 -2.40
N ASP A 21 -16.06 -10.70 -2.03
CA ASP A 21 -16.15 -10.19 -0.66
C ASP A 21 -17.59 -10.24 -0.13
N LYS A 22 -18.55 -9.94 -1.00
CA LYS A 22 -19.98 -9.98 -0.65
C LYS A 22 -20.50 -11.40 -0.34
N TYR A 23 -19.93 -12.42 -0.96
CA TYR A 23 -20.44 -13.81 -0.87
C TYR A 23 -19.52 -14.77 -0.10
N SER A 24 -18.29 -14.36 0.21
CA SER A 24 -17.30 -15.23 0.88
C SER A 24 -16.24 -14.42 1.61
N THR A 25 -15.68 -14.98 2.68
CA THR A 25 -14.51 -14.41 3.35
C THR A 25 -13.29 -14.60 2.47
N ILE A 26 -12.70 -13.50 2.01
CA ILE A 26 -11.51 -13.51 1.17
C ILE A 26 -10.26 -13.60 2.05
N ASP A 27 -9.42 -14.61 1.82
CA ASP A 27 -8.07 -14.64 2.36
C ASP A 27 -7.13 -13.80 1.47
N LEU A 28 -6.76 -12.62 1.98
CA LEU A 28 -5.90 -11.64 1.32
C LEU A 28 -4.41 -11.84 1.66
N GLU A 29 -4.09 -12.72 2.60
CA GLU A 29 -2.72 -12.96 3.07
C GLU A 29 -2.16 -14.29 2.57
N HIS A 30 -2.98 -15.10 1.88
CA HIS A 30 -2.54 -16.32 1.23
C HIS A 30 -1.35 -16.07 0.29
N LYS A 31 -0.25 -16.76 0.56
CA LYS A 31 0.97 -16.68 -0.25
C LYS A 31 0.95 -17.72 -1.36
N ASN A 32 1.30 -17.29 -2.57
CA ASN A 32 1.55 -18.20 -3.68
C ASN A 32 2.88 -18.95 -3.50
N SER A 33 3.29 -19.72 -4.51
CA SER A 33 4.53 -20.51 -4.46
C SER A 33 5.83 -19.67 -4.43
N ASP A 34 5.74 -18.36 -4.68
CA ASP A 34 6.84 -17.39 -4.60
C ASP A 34 6.74 -16.53 -3.31
N GLY A 35 5.87 -16.90 -2.36
CA GLY A 35 5.63 -16.13 -1.14
C GLY A 35 4.76 -14.88 -1.34
N ARG A 36 4.25 -14.64 -2.55
CA ARG A 36 3.53 -13.40 -2.89
C ARG A 36 2.06 -13.49 -2.49
N THR A 37 1.60 -12.47 -1.78
CA THR A 37 0.17 -12.22 -1.52
C THR A 37 -0.52 -11.65 -2.77
N PRO A 38 -1.87 -11.67 -2.83
CA PRO A 38 -2.64 -10.93 -3.83
C PRO A 38 -2.21 -9.47 -3.98
N LEU A 39 -1.89 -8.78 -2.88
CA LEU A 39 -1.41 -7.40 -2.88
C LEU A 39 -0.01 -7.27 -3.50
N ASN A 40 0.91 -8.18 -3.17
CA ASN A 40 2.22 -8.26 -3.83
C ASN A 40 2.08 -8.46 -5.34
N LEU A 41 1.16 -9.32 -5.78
CA LEU A 41 0.91 -9.55 -7.20
C LEU A 41 0.33 -8.32 -7.90
N ALA A 42 -0.60 -7.60 -7.26
CA ALA A 42 -1.12 -6.35 -7.78
C ALA A 42 -0.02 -5.29 -7.96
N ALA A 43 0.87 -5.13 -6.96
CA ALA A 43 1.99 -4.21 -7.04
C ALA A 43 3.05 -4.64 -8.06
N TYR A 44 3.35 -5.95 -8.12
CA TYR A 44 4.26 -6.53 -9.11
C TYR A 44 3.80 -6.28 -10.55
N VAL A 45 2.49 -6.38 -10.81
CA VAL A 45 1.92 -6.11 -12.14
C VAL A 45 1.75 -4.60 -12.40
N GLY A 46 1.63 -3.77 -11.36
CA GLY A 46 1.40 -2.32 -11.50
C GLY A 46 -0.08 -1.93 -11.50
N ARG A 47 -0.93 -2.67 -10.78
CA ARG A 47 -2.38 -2.42 -10.70
C ARG A 47 -2.70 -1.51 -9.51
N ALA A 48 -2.49 -0.20 -9.67
CA ALA A 48 -2.72 0.79 -8.62
C ALA A 48 -4.11 0.69 -7.95
N SER A 49 -5.19 0.55 -8.72
CA SER A 49 -6.55 0.40 -8.18
C SER A 49 -6.71 -0.87 -7.33
N MET A 50 -6.04 -1.96 -7.69
CA MET A 50 -6.09 -3.21 -6.93
C MET A 50 -5.24 -3.11 -5.66
N VAL A 51 -4.12 -2.39 -5.71
CA VAL A 51 -3.30 -2.10 -4.53
C VAL A 51 -4.11 -1.34 -3.50
N GLN A 52 -4.84 -0.31 -3.89
CA GLN A 52 -5.71 0.45 -2.98
C GLN A 52 -6.83 -0.43 -2.40
N LEU A 53 -7.51 -1.21 -3.25
CA LEU A 53 -8.60 -2.08 -2.79
C LEU A 53 -8.11 -3.16 -1.82
N LEU A 54 -7.06 -3.88 -2.19
CA LEU A 54 -6.54 -5.00 -1.39
C LEU A 54 -5.84 -4.51 -0.13
N GLY A 55 -5.11 -3.40 -0.21
CA GLY A 55 -4.43 -2.81 0.94
C GLY A 55 -5.37 -2.11 1.94
N TYR A 56 -6.60 -1.81 1.53
CA TYR A 56 -7.63 -1.35 2.47
C TYR A 56 -8.08 -2.46 3.44
N TYR A 57 -8.07 -3.71 2.98
CA TYR A 57 -8.54 -4.87 3.75
C TYR A 57 -7.40 -5.78 4.24
N GLY A 58 -6.20 -5.65 3.68
CA GLY A 58 -5.04 -6.48 3.98
C GLY A 58 -3.81 -5.69 4.41
N ASN A 59 -2.74 -6.40 4.75
CA ASN A 59 -1.50 -5.80 5.21
C ASN A 59 -0.53 -5.53 4.05
N ILE A 60 -0.12 -4.26 3.87
CA ILE A 60 0.85 -3.83 2.87
C ILE A 60 2.30 -4.22 3.18
N ASP A 61 2.61 -4.56 4.42
CA ASP A 61 4.00 -4.85 4.84
C ASP A 61 4.39 -6.31 4.61
N ILE A 62 3.50 -7.14 4.04
CA ILE A 62 3.79 -8.56 3.83
C ILE A 62 4.80 -8.73 2.70
N ALA A 63 5.99 -9.21 3.05
CA ALA A 63 7.03 -9.54 2.10
C ALA A 63 6.83 -10.90 1.43
N ASP A 64 7.32 -11.03 0.20
CA ASP A 64 7.44 -12.29 -0.53
C ASP A 64 8.69 -13.10 -0.13
N ASP A 65 8.98 -14.20 -0.82
CA ASP A 65 10.10 -15.10 -0.46
C ASP A 65 11.50 -14.48 -0.67
N VAL A 66 11.59 -13.31 -1.31
CA VAL A 66 12.83 -12.54 -1.45
C VAL A 66 12.85 -11.31 -0.54
N ASP A 67 12.00 -11.30 0.48
CA ASP A 67 11.80 -10.21 1.43
C ASP A 67 11.34 -8.90 0.76
N MET A 68 10.79 -8.97 -0.46
CA MET A 68 10.27 -7.80 -1.17
C MET A 68 8.82 -7.55 -0.77
N THR A 69 8.55 -6.34 -0.29
CA THR A 69 7.19 -5.86 -0.02
C THR A 69 6.52 -5.31 -1.29
N PRO A 70 5.19 -5.09 -1.31
CA PRO A 70 4.49 -4.47 -2.42
C PRO A 70 5.09 -3.11 -2.80
N THR A 71 5.56 -2.33 -1.82
CA THR A 71 6.21 -1.03 -2.07
C THR A 71 7.54 -1.20 -2.81
N HIS A 72 8.34 -2.21 -2.46
CA HIS A 72 9.57 -2.51 -3.21
C HIS A 72 9.27 -2.82 -4.69
N TRP A 73 8.23 -3.61 -4.95
CA TRP A 73 7.78 -3.90 -6.32
C TRP A 73 7.21 -2.69 -7.04
N ALA A 74 6.45 -1.83 -6.34
CA ALA A 74 5.86 -0.63 -6.91
C ALA A 74 6.90 0.35 -7.44
N VAL A 75 8.05 0.47 -6.77
CA VAL A 75 9.17 1.32 -7.19
C VAL A 75 9.81 0.85 -8.50
N THR A 76 9.78 -0.46 -8.77
CA THR A 76 10.30 -1.00 -10.04
C THR A 76 9.40 -0.72 -11.24
N LYS A 77 8.19 -0.18 -11.01
CA LYS A 77 7.27 0.18 -12.10
C LYS A 77 7.68 1.52 -12.71
N VAL A 78 7.42 1.64 -14.01
CA VAL A 78 7.59 2.91 -14.74
C VAL A 78 6.58 3.95 -14.27
N ASP A 79 5.35 3.52 -13.98
CA ASP A 79 4.29 4.41 -13.54
C ASP A 79 4.29 4.56 -12.01
N SER A 80 4.46 5.79 -11.54
CA SER A 80 4.38 6.15 -10.12
C SER A 80 3.00 5.96 -9.49
N SER A 81 1.96 5.70 -10.30
CA SER A 81 0.59 5.45 -9.83
C SER A 81 0.50 4.31 -8.80
N THR A 82 1.25 3.24 -9.01
CA THR A 82 1.26 2.08 -8.09
C THR A 82 2.01 2.41 -6.82
N LEU A 83 3.11 3.16 -6.93
CA LEU A 83 3.86 3.63 -5.77
C LEU A 83 3.03 4.60 -4.91
N LEU A 84 2.34 5.56 -5.54
CA LEU A 84 1.43 6.47 -4.85
C LEU A 84 0.31 5.71 -4.14
N ALA A 85 -0.27 4.69 -4.79
CA ALA A 85 -1.24 3.81 -4.15
C ALA A 85 -0.66 3.09 -2.92
N CYS A 86 0.56 2.56 -3.00
CA CYS A 86 1.24 1.98 -1.85
C CYS A 86 1.45 3.02 -0.75
N LEU A 87 1.96 4.22 -1.05
CA LEU A 87 2.24 5.28 -0.08
C LEU A 87 0.96 5.78 0.62
N THR A 88 -0.19 5.82 -0.07
CA THR A 88 -1.48 6.17 0.57
C THR A 88 -1.90 5.20 1.67
N LEU A 89 -1.36 3.98 1.66
CA LEU A 89 -1.62 2.95 2.65
C LEU A 89 -0.60 2.97 3.81
N CYS A 90 0.29 3.97 3.86
CA CYS A 90 1.33 4.10 4.89
C CYS A 90 2.18 2.82 5.08
N PRO A 91 2.93 2.39 4.04
CA PRO A 91 3.77 1.21 4.16
C PRO A 91 4.98 1.50 5.04
N ASP A 92 5.51 0.46 5.69
CA ASP A 92 6.79 0.57 6.36
C ASP A 92 7.94 0.60 5.32
N LEU A 93 8.51 1.78 5.13
CA LEU A 93 9.64 2.03 4.22
C LEU A 93 11.01 1.63 4.79
N THR A 94 11.05 1.20 6.05
CA THR A 94 12.29 0.73 6.70
C THR A 94 12.59 -0.75 6.41
N LEU A 95 11.58 -1.48 5.91
CA LEU A 95 11.71 -2.88 5.52
C LEU A 95 12.73 -3.03 4.40
N LYS A 96 13.46 -4.14 4.45
CA LYS A 96 14.56 -4.42 3.53
C LYS A 96 14.36 -5.75 2.84
N ASP A 97 14.77 -5.79 1.57
CA ASP A 97 14.83 -7.02 0.78
C ASP A 97 15.98 -7.96 1.25
N ASN A 98 16.08 -9.13 0.63
CA ASN A 98 17.13 -10.12 0.89
C ASN A 98 18.56 -9.65 0.52
N ARG A 99 18.69 -8.50 -0.13
CA ARG A 99 19.95 -7.82 -0.45
C ARG A 99 20.19 -6.62 0.47
N ASN A 100 19.38 -6.47 1.52
CA ASN A 100 19.46 -5.40 2.52
C ASN A 100 19.18 -3.99 1.93
N ASN A 101 18.41 -3.91 0.85
CA ASN A 101 17.94 -2.68 0.22
C ASN A 101 16.54 -2.32 0.72
N THR A 102 16.32 -1.05 1.04
CA THR A 102 14.98 -0.48 1.24
C THR A 102 14.30 -0.17 -0.09
N ALA A 103 13.00 0.16 -0.06
CA ALA A 103 12.29 0.61 -1.25
C ALA A 103 12.93 1.86 -1.89
N LEU A 104 13.52 2.75 -1.09
CA LEU A 104 14.28 3.91 -1.57
C LEU A 104 15.57 3.49 -2.29
N ASP A 105 16.31 2.54 -1.71
CA ASP A 105 17.54 2.02 -2.33
C ASP A 105 17.23 1.38 -3.70
N ILE A 106 16.12 0.64 -3.81
CA ILE A 106 15.66 0.08 -5.09
C ILE A 106 15.31 1.18 -6.09
N ALA A 107 14.71 2.30 -5.65
CA ALA A 107 14.39 3.43 -6.54
C ALA A 107 15.66 3.98 -7.20
N ILE A 108 16.71 4.14 -6.38
CA ILE A 108 18.02 4.62 -6.82
C ILE A 108 18.67 3.60 -7.76
N LEU A 109 18.63 2.30 -7.43
CA LEU A 109 19.22 1.23 -8.24
C LEU A 109 18.58 1.10 -9.63
N VAL A 110 17.26 1.27 -9.71
CA VAL A 110 16.51 1.22 -10.98
C VAL A 110 16.64 2.54 -11.75
N GLY A 111 17.02 3.63 -11.10
CA GLY A 111 17.04 4.98 -11.68
C GLY A 111 15.66 5.62 -11.77
N ASN A 112 14.73 5.22 -10.90
CA ASN A 112 13.39 5.80 -10.82
C ASN A 112 13.42 7.08 -9.96
N THR A 113 13.76 8.20 -10.60
CA THR A 113 13.86 9.51 -9.93
C THR A 113 12.51 10.01 -9.42
N GLU A 114 11.42 9.78 -10.16
CA GLU A 114 10.08 10.19 -9.73
C GLU A 114 9.62 9.40 -8.49
N GLY A 115 9.86 8.09 -8.49
CA GLY A 115 9.57 7.24 -7.34
C GLY A 115 10.42 7.59 -6.12
N GLN A 116 11.69 7.93 -6.33
CA GLN A 116 12.57 8.47 -5.30
C GLN A 116 12.00 9.77 -4.71
N ASP A 117 11.65 10.75 -5.55
CA ASP A 117 11.08 12.03 -5.11
C ASP A 117 9.79 11.82 -4.32
N HIS A 118 8.93 10.88 -4.73
CA HIS A 118 7.71 10.55 -4.01
C HIS A 118 7.98 9.95 -2.63
N ILE A 119 8.96 9.05 -2.50
CA ILE A 119 9.35 8.45 -1.22
C ILE A 119 10.00 9.49 -0.32
N GLU A 120 10.94 10.29 -0.83
CA GLU A 120 11.61 11.35 -0.08
C GLU A 120 10.62 12.44 0.37
N ASN A 121 9.67 12.82 -0.48
CA ASN A 121 8.57 13.71 -0.12
C ASN A 121 7.70 13.09 0.97
N PHE A 122 7.36 11.80 0.86
CA PHE A 122 6.61 11.11 1.91
C PHE A 122 7.35 11.07 3.26
N LEU A 123 8.67 10.83 3.25
CA LEU A 123 9.51 10.79 4.45
C LEU A 123 9.79 12.17 5.05
N SER A 124 9.86 13.22 4.23
CA SER A 124 10.09 14.60 4.68
C SER A 124 8.82 15.28 5.22
N ARG A 125 7.64 14.70 5.00
CA ARG A 125 6.40 15.19 5.62
C ARG A 125 6.45 14.93 7.13
N PRO A 126 6.21 15.94 7.97
CA PRO A 126 6.23 15.75 9.41
C PRO A 126 5.15 14.73 9.81
N PRO A 127 5.48 13.79 10.74
CA PRO A 127 4.51 12.82 11.23
C PRO A 127 3.43 13.57 12.01
N GLY A 128 2.24 13.71 11.41
CA GLY A 128 1.05 14.19 12.14
C GLY A 128 0.35 15.43 11.60
N GLY A 129 0.03 15.47 10.31
CA GLY A 129 -0.93 16.43 9.76
C GLY A 129 -1.80 15.81 8.68
N CYS A 130 -3.06 15.51 8.99
CA CYS A 130 -4.08 15.33 7.95
C CYS A 130 -4.29 16.69 7.28
N TRP A 131 -3.95 16.79 5.98
CA TRP A 131 -4.32 17.94 5.16
C TRP A 131 -5.78 17.78 4.74
N VAL A 132 -6.70 18.47 5.44
CA VAL A 132 -8.09 18.61 5.03
C VAL A 132 -8.38 20.10 4.90
N GLY A 133 -8.70 20.56 3.68
CA GLY A 133 -9.29 21.88 3.47
C GLY A 133 -8.40 23.11 3.71
N GLY A 134 -7.07 22.99 3.72
CA GLY A 134 -6.17 24.14 3.85
C GLY A 134 -5.90 24.62 5.28
N GLU A 135 -6.26 23.83 6.30
CA GLU A 135 -5.88 24.08 7.68
C GLU A 135 -4.99 22.95 8.22
N GLU A 136 -3.89 23.35 8.86
CA GLU A 136 -2.90 22.46 9.47
C GLU A 136 -3.34 22.09 10.89
N TYR A 137 -3.60 20.81 11.14
CA TYR A 137 -3.94 20.31 12.48
C TYR A 137 -2.68 19.73 13.13
N PRO A 138 -2.12 20.36 14.18
CA PRO A 138 -0.92 19.87 14.83
C PRO A 138 -1.23 18.60 15.63
N ALA A 139 -0.55 17.50 15.31
CA ALA A 139 -0.48 16.36 16.22
C ALA A 139 0.12 16.82 17.55
N LYS A 140 -0.71 16.87 18.59
CA LYS A 140 -0.23 17.13 19.95
C LYS A 140 0.67 15.99 20.39
N GLY A 141 1.98 16.18 20.29
CA GLY A 141 2.96 15.67 21.24
C GLY A 141 3.14 14.14 21.33
N TYR A 142 3.00 13.39 20.24
CA TYR A 142 3.32 11.97 20.26
C TYR A 142 4.33 11.59 19.17
N LEU A 143 5.55 11.31 19.62
CA LEU A 143 6.57 10.57 18.87
C LEU A 143 5.98 9.21 18.46
N PHE A 144 6.13 8.84 17.19
CA PHE A 144 5.87 7.48 16.69
C PHE A 144 4.51 6.90 17.09
N PHE A 145 3.40 7.52 16.68
CA PHE A 145 2.15 6.77 16.59
C PHE A 145 2.05 6.17 15.21
N ASP A 146 2.09 4.84 15.19
CA ASP A 146 1.70 3.95 14.11
C ASP A 146 0.71 4.61 13.15
N CYS A 147 1.08 4.80 11.87
CA CYS A 147 0.11 5.23 10.86
C CYS A 147 -1.07 4.23 10.77
N LYS A 148 -0.89 2.98 11.23
CA LYS A 148 -1.96 1.99 11.46
C LYS A 148 -3.04 2.47 12.45
N GLN A 149 -2.68 3.21 13.51
CA GLN A 149 -3.68 3.79 14.43
C GLN A 149 -4.37 5.03 13.85
N MET A 150 -3.69 5.81 12.99
CA MET A 150 -4.33 6.95 12.30
C MET A 150 -5.32 6.51 11.22
N GLN A 151 -5.16 5.31 10.63
CA GLN A 151 -6.21 4.68 9.84
C GLN A 151 -7.49 4.46 10.67
N CYS A 152 -7.39 4.00 11.93
CA CYS A 152 -8.56 3.86 12.80
C CYS A 152 -9.21 5.20 13.16
N MET A 153 -8.42 6.26 13.40
CA MET A 153 -8.95 7.59 13.71
C MET A 153 -9.57 8.30 12.51
N CYS A 154 -9.00 8.12 11.31
CA CYS A 154 -9.69 8.50 10.09
C CYS A 154 -10.98 7.67 9.97
N GLN A 155 -10.94 6.34 10.00
CA GLN A 155 -12.17 5.56 9.81
C GLN A 155 -13.30 5.83 10.83
N GLY A 156 -12.97 6.21 12.08
CA GLY A 156 -13.96 6.65 13.07
C GLY A 156 -14.65 7.98 12.71
N TRP A 157 -13.90 8.92 12.13
CA TRP A 157 -14.44 10.22 11.70
C TRP A 157 -15.12 10.16 10.33
N TRP A 158 -14.56 9.39 9.40
CA TRP A 158 -15.09 9.19 8.05
C TRP A 158 -16.40 8.38 8.03
N ARG A 159 -16.65 7.51 9.03
CA ARG A 159 -18.00 6.92 9.26
C ARG A 159 -19.01 7.89 9.86
N GLN A 160 -18.57 8.94 10.56
CA GLN A 160 -19.44 9.94 11.18
C GLN A 160 -19.80 11.08 10.22
N THR A 161 -18.94 11.42 9.28
CA THR A 161 -19.14 12.56 8.38
C THR A 161 -19.85 12.23 7.07
N GLY A 162 -20.09 10.94 6.78
CA GLY A 162 -20.97 10.53 5.67
C GLY A 162 -20.47 10.90 4.27
N VAL A 163 -19.18 11.21 4.10
CA VAL A 163 -18.61 11.52 2.78
C VAL A 163 -18.08 10.24 2.14
N MET A 164 -19.00 9.34 1.83
CA MET A 164 -18.92 8.55 0.60
C MET A 164 -19.98 9.14 -0.31
N ASP A 165 -19.56 9.75 -1.40
CA ASP A 165 -20.37 9.74 -2.61
C ASP A 165 -19.45 9.39 -3.78
N PRO A 166 -19.99 8.68 -4.79
CA PRO A 166 -19.33 7.61 -5.56
C PRO A 166 -18.16 8.04 -6.44
#